data_AF-A0A7G8HLR0-F1
#
_entry.id   AF-A0A7G8HLR0-F1
#
_cell.length_a   1.000
_cell.length_b   1.000
_cell.length_c   1.000
_cell.angle_alpha   90.00
_cell.angle_beta   90.00
_cell.angle_gamma   90.00
#
_symmetry.space_group_name_H-M   'P 1'
#
loop_
_entity.id
_entity.type
_entity.pdbx_description
1 polymer ?
#
loop_
_entity_poly.entity_id
_entity_poly.type
_entity_poly.pdbx_seq_one_letter_code
_entity_poly.pdbx_strand_id
1 'polypeptide(L)'
;MGLLSSCQTSSKLDRSNSGSQTKAIQRLDERLKRLEQRLDTATPVPDQGNRVPPGPIKSITFRSGTADDRVRIYWANEERTDLPCTLEQGTWACG
;
A
#
# COMPACT_ATOMS: atom_id res chain seq x y z
N MET A 1 59.99 -35.65 16.74
CA MET A 1 59.24 -34.39 16.60
C MET A 1 58.27 -34.51 15.44
N GLY A 2 56.98 -34.34 15.69
CA GLY A 2 55.93 -34.35 14.68
C GLY A 2 54.61 -34.05 15.38
N LEU A 3 54.27 -32.77 15.48
CA LEU A 3 53.12 -32.28 16.23
C LEU A 3 51.82 -32.53 15.46
N LEU A 4 50.86 -33.16 16.14
CA LEU A 4 49.45 -33.23 15.75
C LEU A 4 48.85 -31.82 15.82
N SER A 5 48.14 -31.38 14.78
CA SER A 5 47.22 -30.26 14.91
C SER A 5 45.97 -30.48 14.07
N SER A 6 44.90 -30.84 14.78
CA SER A 6 43.53 -30.92 14.29
C SER A 6 42.98 -29.51 14.12
N CYS A 7 42.68 -29.11 12.88
CA CYS A 7 41.96 -27.87 12.62
C CYS A 7 40.46 -28.06 12.92
N GLN A 8 40.07 -27.91 14.20
CA GLN A 8 38.70 -27.54 14.55
C GLN A 8 38.54 -26.02 14.36
N THR A 9 38.09 -25.60 13.18
CA THR A 9 37.70 -24.21 12.97
C THR A 9 36.28 -23.98 13.49
N SER A 10 36.25 -23.48 14.72
CA SER A 10 35.25 -22.59 15.32
C SER A 10 33.89 -22.44 14.63
N SER A 11 32.87 -23.08 15.19
CA SER A 11 31.48 -22.62 15.17
C SER A 11 31.33 -21.35 16.04
N LYS A 12 31.91 -20.23 15.60
CA LYS A 12 31.72 -18.89 16.19
C LYS A 12 31.43 -17.89 15.07
N LEU A 13 30.30 -18.05 14.39
CA LEU A 13 29.83 -17.02 13.48
C LEU A 13 28.30 -16.83 13.48
N ASP A 14 27.62 -17.00 14.63
CA ASP A 14 26.16 -16.77 14.69
C ASP A 14 25.64 -16.17 16.01
N ARG A 15 26.51 -15.59 16.85
CA ARG A 15 26.07 -14.94 18.11
C ARG A 15 26.02 -13.41 18.08
N SER A 16 26.63 -12.77 17.09
CA SER A 16 26.64 -11.29 16.99
C SER A 16 25.45 -10.72 16.21
N ASN A 17 24.80 -11.51 15.35
CA ASN A 17 23.71 -11.07 14.50
C ASN A 17 22.35 -11.03 15.24
N SER A 18 22.15 -11.94 16.21
CA SER A 18 20.90 -12.07 16.96
C SER A 18 20.56 -10.81 17.75
N GLY A 19 21.53 -10.17 18.42
CA GLY A 19 21.31 -8.95 19.19
C GLY A 19 20.96 -7.72 18.32
N SER A 20 21.50 -7.65 17.10
CA SER A 20 21.17 -6.60 16.13
C SER A 20 19.76 -6.80 15.56
N GLN A 21 19.41 -8.05 15.27
CA GLN A 21 18.10 -8.44 14.77
C GLN A 21 17.00 -8.17 15.80
N THR A 22 17.22 -8.49 17.08
CA THR A 22 16.27 -8.18 18.17
C THR A 22 16.00 -6.68 18.27
N LYS A 23 17.04 -5.83 18.14
CA LYS A 23 16.88 -4.36 18.13
C LYS A 23 16.17 -3.85 16.87
N ALA A 24 16.28 -4.54 15.74
CA ALA A 24 15.53 -4.20 14.54
C ALA A 24 14.04 -4.55 14.69
N ILE A 25 13.76 -5.73 15.24
CA ILE A 25 12.39 -6.20 15.54
C ILE A 25 11.70 -5.27 16.54
N GLN A 26 12.39 -4.88 17.61
CA GLN A 26 11.83 -3.96 18.62
C GLN A 26 11.46 -2.60 18.02
N ARG A 27 12.30 -2.05 17.13
CA ARG A 27 11.99 -0.81 16.41
C ARG A 27 10.80 -0.95 15.46
N LEU A 28 10.61 -2.12 14.85
CA LEU A 28 9.46 -2.40 14.00
C LEU A 28 8.17 -2.48 14.83
N ASP A 29 8.21 -3.16 15.98
CA ASP A 29 7.08 -3.24 16.92
C ASP A 29 6.63 -1.86 17.41
N GLU A 30 7.58 -1.00 17.78
CA GLU A 30 7.29 0.39 18.18
C GLU A 30 6.73 1.25 17.04
N ARG A 31 7.10 0.96 15.79
CA ARG A 31 6.52 1.64 14.62
C ARG A 31 5.10 1.16 14.39
N LEU A 32 4.86 -0.16 14.43
CA LEU A 32 3.53 -0.75 14.29
C LEU A 32 2.57 -0.20 15.34
N LYS A 33 2.93 -0.23 16.63
CA LYS A 33 2.08 0.33 17.70
C LYS A 33 1.73 1.79 17.48
N ARG A 34 2.67 2.61 16.99
CA ARG A 34 2.40 4.02 16.65
C ARG A 34 1.49 4.16 15.44
N LEU A 35 1.60 3.27 14.45
CA LEU A 35 0.70 3.25 13.30
C LEU A 35 -0.72 2.82 13.70
N GLU A 36 -0.84 1.75 14.49
CA GLU A 36 -2.12 1.27 15.04
C GLU A 36 -2.79 2.36 15.88
N GLN A 37 -2.06 2.98 16.81
CA GLN A 37 -2.60 4.09 17.61
C GLN A 37 -3.04 5.28 16.74
N ARG A 38 -2.32 5.58 15.65
CA ARG A 38 -2.72 6.64 14.71
C ARG A 38 -3.95 6.27 13.90
N LEU A 39 -4.18 4.99 13.61
CA LEU A 39 -5.39 4.52 12.95
C LEU A 39 -6.59 4.50 13.90
N ASP A 40 -6.39 4.10 15.16
CA ASP A 40 -7.44 4.12 16.18
C ASP A 40 -7.84 5.55 16.59
N THR A 41 -6.91 6.49 16.55
CA THR A 41 -7.15 7.92 16.83
C THR A 41 -7.46 8.75 15.59
N ALA A 42 -7.20 8.21 14.40
CA ALA A 42 -7.76 8.76 13.18
C ALA A 42 -9.27 8.56 13.26
N THR A 43 -9.97 9.65 13.58
CA THR A 43 -11.38 9.81 13.24
C THR A 43 -11.53 9.30 11.81
N PRO A 44 -12.51 8.43 11.50
CA PRO A 44 -12.68 7.95 10.14
C PRO A 44 -12.71 9.18 9.25
N VAL A 45 -11.66 9.38 8.45
CA VAL A 45 -11.71 10.33 7.37
C VAL A 45 -12.89 9.81 6.57
N PRO A 46 -14.02 10.53 6.51
CA PRO A 46 -15.13 10.06 5.71
C PRO A 46 -14.54 9.81 4.35
N ASP A 47 -14.68 8.57 3.90
CA ASP A 47 -14.34 8.15 2.56
C ASP A 47 -14.78 9.29 1.64
N GLN A 48 -13.83 10.08 1.13
CA GLN A 48 -14.12 11.09 0.13
C GLN A 48 -14.37 10.41 -1.22
N GLY A 49 -14.57 9.09 -1.24
CA GLY A 49 -15.61 8.47 -2.04
C GLY A 49 -16.90 9.26 -1.87
N ASN A 50 -17.07 10.21 -2.77
CA ASN A 50 -18.27 10.97 -3.08
C ASN A 50 -19.39 9.98 -3.48
N ARG A 51 -19.82 9.17 -2.51
CA ARG A 51 -20.70 8.01 -2.69
C ARG A 51 -22.15 8.46 -2.85
N VAL A 52 -22.42 9.73 -2.56
CA VAL A 52 -23.62 10.43 -3.00
C VAL A 52 -23.24 11.13 -4.31
N PRO A 53 -23.72 10.63 -5.46
CA PRO A 53 -23.53 11.36 -6.71
C PRO A 53 -24.09 12.78 -6.52
N PRO A 54 -23.36 13.84 -6.89
CA PRO A 54 -23.68 15.24 -6.58
C PRO A 54 -24.87 15.81 -7.37
N GLY A 55 -25.88 14.99 -7.64
CA GLY A 55 -27.10 15.33 -8.36
C GLY A 55 -27.18 14.64 -9.73
N PRO A 56 -28.05 15.12 -10.62
CA PRO A 56 -28.22 14.52 -11.93
C PRO A 56 -26.95 14.67 -12.78
N ILE A 57 -26.68 13.64 -13.58
CA ILE A 57 -25.56 13.62 -14.51
C ILE A 57 -25.87 14.55 -15.68
N LYS A 58 -24.95 15.48 -15.97
CA LYS A 58 -25.02 16.35 -17.15
C LYS A 58 -24.44 15.66 -18.37
N SER A 59 -23.28 15.02 -18.25
CA SER A 59 -22.67 14.23 -19.33
C SER A 59 -21.63 13.24 -18.79
N ILE A 60 -21.33 12.20 -19.57
CA ILE A 60 -20.30 11.20 -19.27
C ILE A 60 -19.37 11.11 -20.49
N THR A 61 -18.07 11.01 -20.24
CA THR A 61 -17.06 10.78 -21.28
C THR A 61 -16.20 9.58 -20.92
N PHE A 62 -16.09 8.62 -21.82
CA PHE A 62 -15.18 7.49 -21.70
C PHE A 62 -13.96 7.71 -22.58
N ARG A 63 -12.77 7.61 -22.00
CA ARG A 63 -11.48 7.64 -22.70
C ARG A 63 -10.87 6.26 -22.58
N SER A 64 -10.60 5.63 -23.72
CA SER A 64 -9.95 4.33 -23.84
C SER A 64 -8.85 4.37 -24.89
N GLY A 65 -7.92 3.41 -24.81
CA GLY A 65 -6.81 3.28 -25.77
C GLY A 65 -5.61 4.18 -25.44
N THR A 66 -5.51 4.64 -24.19
CA THR A 66 -4.39 5.43 -23.69
C THR A 66 -3.73 4.73 -22.50
N ALA A 67 -2.61 5.26 -22.00
CA ALA A 67 -1.99 4.74 -20.77
C ALA A 67 -2.86 4.99 -19.51
N ASP A 68 -3.98 5.69 -19.65
CA ASP A 68 -4.76 6.25 -18.56
C ASP A 68 -6.25 6.27 -18.96
N ASP A 69 -6.78 5.06 -19.10
CA ASP A 69 -8.18 4.87 -19.44
C ASP A 69 -9.06 5.26 -18.26
N ARG A 70 -10.09 6.08 -18.51
CA ARG A 70 -10.92 6.67 -17.47
C ARG A 70 -12.32 7.04 -17.94
N VAL A 71 -13.27 6.96 -17.03
CA VAL A 71 -14.61 7.54 -17.16
C VAL A 71 -14.63 8.87 -16.41
N ARG A 72 -15.07 9.92 -17.09
CA ARG A 72 -15.26 11.23 -16.49
C ARG A 72 -16.75 11.56 -16.48
N ILE A 73 -17.28 11.85 -15.29
CA ILE A 73 -18.68 12.24 -15.09
C ILE A 73 -18.69 13.75 -14.84
N TYR A 74 -19.52 14.45 -15.61
CA TYR A 74 -19.85 15.85 -15.41
C TYR A 74 -21.23 15.94 -14.79
N TRP A 75 -21.32 16.56 -13.63
CA TRP A 75 -22.55 16.68 -12.87
C TRP A 75 -23.26 18.00 -13.21
N ALA A 76 -24.56 18.09 -12.93
CA ALA A 76 -25.33 19.31 -13.18
C ALA A 76 -24.90 20.50 -12.32
N ASN A 77 -24.31 20.23 -11.15
CA ASN A 77 -23.74 21.24 -10.24
C ASN A 77 -22.31 21.69 -10.63
N GLU A 78 -21.86 21.38 -11.84
CA GLU A 78 -20.53 21.70 -12.38
C GLU A 78 -19.36 20.91 -11.74
N GLU A 79 -19.65 19.99 -10.83
CA GLU A 79 -18.66 19.08 -10.28
C GLU A 79 -18.22 18.05 -11.33
N ARG A 80 -17.05 17.46 -11.10
CA ARG A 80 -16.48 16.42 -11.95
C ARG A 80 -15.96 15.26 -11.13
N THR A 81 -16.29 14.04 -11.55
CA THR A 81 -15.69 12.80 -11.03
C THR A 81 -14.84 12.16 -12.11
N ASP A 82 -13.60 11.80 -11.76
CA ASP A 82 -12.68 11.03 -12.60
C ASP A 82 -12.56 9.62 -12.02
N LEU A 83 -13.03 8.61 -12.76
CA LEU A 83 -12.97 7.20 -12.39
C LEU A 83 -11.92 6.50 -13.26
N PRO A 84 -10.79 6.04 -12.70
CA PRO A 84 -9.82 5.25 -13.45
C PRO A 84 -10.48 3.93 -13.87
N CYS A 85 -10.14 3.43 -15.05
CA CYS A 85 -10.68 2.19 -15.58
C CYS A 85 -9.58 1.16 -15.82
N THR A 86 -9.89 -0.09 -15.52
CA THR A 86 -9.08 -1.25 -15.90
C THR A 86 -9.90 -2.16 -16.82
N LEU A 87 -9.22 -2.81 -17.77
CA LEU A 87 -9.85 -3.81 -18.62
C LEU A 87 -9.64 -5.18 -17.98
N GLU A 88 -10.70 -5.72 -17.36
CA GLU A 88 -10.69 -7.03 -16.74
C GLU A 88 -11.56 -8.01 -17.52
N GLN A 89 -10.95 -9.04 -18.08
CA GLN A 89 -11.66 -10.11 -18.81
C GLN A 89 -12.58 -9.59 -19.94
N GLY A 90 -12.20 -8.49 -20.59
CA GLY A 90 -12.99 -7.87 -21.66
C GLY A 90 -14.09 -6.92 -21.17
N THR A 91 -14.20 -6.68 -19.86
CA THR A 91 -15.12 -5.70 -19.25
C THR A 91 -14.32 -4.55 -18.65
N TRP A 92 -14.78 -3.32 -18.87
CA TRP A 92 -14.20 -2.14 -18.23
C TRP A 92 -14.75 -1.99 -16.81
N ALA A 93 -13.87 -2.14 -15.82
CA ALA A 93 -14.17 -1.84 -14.43
C ALA A 93 -13.65 -0.43 -14.11
N CYS A 94 -14.55 0.49 -13.75
CA CYS A 94 -14.20 1.88 -13.45
C CYS A 94 -14.69 2.23 -12.04
N GLY A 95 -13.78 2.70 -11.17
CA GLY A 95 -14.10 2.95 -9.76
C GLY A 95 -12.94 3.44 -8.93
#